data_AF-A0A0R3D1W8-F1
#
_entry.id   AF-A0A0R3D1W8-F1
#
_cell.length_a   1.000
_cell.length_b   1.000
_cell.length_c   1.000
_cell.angle_alpha   90.00
_cell.angle_beta   90.00
_cell.angle_gamma   90.00
#
_symmetry.space_group_name_H-M   'P 1'
#
loop_
_entity.id
_entity.type
_entity.pdbx_description
1 polymer ?
#
loop_
_entity_poly.entity_id
_entity_poly.type
_entity_poly.pdbx_seq_one_letter_code
_entity_poly.pdbx_strand_id
1 'polypeptide(L)'
;MRGTYRKTLQQLATSDMRIVAVGCDLTYNSMSEFRAAFPNCSFMEGIAEQYVVGMAAGLAGGGLIPYVELVAAFGTRRAFKQLFVDIGLQRLPVRIVGTGGG
;
A
#
# COMPACT_ATOMS: atom_id res chain seq x y z
N MET A 1 -17.04 0.36 -3.76
CA MET A 1 -15.72 0.90 -4.15
C MET A 1 -14.54 0.04 -3.68
N ARG A 2 -14.41 -0.31 -2.39
CA ARG A 2 -13.28 -1.15 -1.89
C ARG A 2 -13.12 -2.50 -2.60
N GLY A 3 -14.22 -3.23 -2.83
CA GLY A 3 -14.18 -4.52 -3.52
C GLY A 3 -13.71 -4.42 -4.98
N THR A 4 -14.12 -3.37 -5.69
CA THR A 4 -13.67 -3.08 -7.06
C THR A 4 -12.18 -2.80 -7.10
N TYR A 5 -11.68 -1.93 -6.21
CA TYR A 5 -10.25 -1.64 -6.09
C TYR A 5 -9.41 -2.92 -5.96
N ARG A 6 -9.80 -3.83 -5.06
CA ARG A 6 -9.04 -5.06 -4.81
C ARG A 6 -9.04 -6.01 -5.99
N LYS A 7 -10.19 -6.19 -6.65
CA LYS A 7 -10.26 -6.99 -7.89
C LYS A 7 -9.37 -6.41 -8.98
N THR A 8 -9.39 -5.09 -9.16
CA THR A 8 -8.52 -4.42 -10.13
C THR A 8 -7.06 -4.54 -9.75
N LEU A 9 -6.70 -4.44 -8.47
CA LEU A 9 -5.33 -4.62 -8.01
C LEU A 9 -4.82 -6.04 -8.28
N GLN A 10 -5.65 -7.07 -8.06
CA GLN A 10 -5.32 -8.45 -8.42
C GLN A 10 -5.05 -8.59 -9.93
N GLN A 11 -5.92 -8.03 -10.78
CA GLN A 11 -5.73 -8.05 -12.24
C GLN A 11 -4.43 -7.35 -12.68
N LEU A 12 -4.11 -6.23 -12.04
CA LEU A 12 -2.89 -5.48 -12.29
C LEU A 12 -1.66 -6.28 -11.86
N ALA A 13 -1.69 -6.93 -10.68
CA ALA A 13 -0.60 -7.77 -10.20
C ALA A 13 -0.35 -9.01 -11.08
N THR A 14 -1.39 -9.56 -11.73
CA THR A 14 -1.22 -10.60 -12.75
C THR A 14 -0.45 -10.12 -13.98
N SER A 15 -0.59 -8.84 -14.32
CA SER A 15 -0.03 -8.26 -15.56
C SER A 15 1.37 -7.67 -15.36
N ASP A 16 1.67 -7.16 -14.16
CA ASP A 16 2.96 -6.55 -13.82
C ASP A 16 3.40 -6.97 -12.42
N MET A 17 4.42 -7.84 -12.36
CA MET A 17 4.98 -8.38 -11.11
C MET A 17 5.67 -7.31 -10.24
N ARG A 18 5.90 -6.10 -10.75
CA ARG A 18 6.41 -4.98 -9.95
C ARG A 18 5.34 -4.42 -9.02
N ILE A 19 4.06 -4.71 -9.27
CA ILE A 19 2.96 -4.23 -8.46
C ILE A 19 2.91 -5.02 -7.16
N VAL A 20 3.09 -4.31 -6.05
CA VAL A 20 3.06 -4.91 -4.72
C VAL A 20 1.97 -4.27 -3.87
N ALA A 21 1.21 -5.10 -3.15
CA ALA A 21 0.25 -4.64 -2.17
C ALA A 21 0.95 -4.46 -0.82
N VAL A 22 0.77 -3.29 -0.22
CA VAL A 22 1.26 -2.99 1.11
C VAL A 22 0.08 -2.57 1.97
N GLY A 23 -0.04 -3.11 3.17
CA GLY A 23 -1.12 -2.72 4.07
C GLY A 23 -0.76 -2.85 5.53
N CYS A 24 -1.67 -2.35 6.38
CA CYS A 24 -1.58 -2.44 7.83
C CYS A 24 -2.57 -3.47 8.39
N ASP A 25 -2.49 -3.73 9.69
CA ASP A 25 -3.33 -4.70 10.41
C ASP A 25 -4.83 -4.64 10.06
N LEU A 26 -5.42 -3.44 9.96
CA LEU A 26 -6.83 -3.24 9.61
C LEU A 26 -7.21 -3.72 8.20
N THR A 27 -6.22 -3.86 7.33
CA THR A 27 -6.39 -4.34 5.95
C THR A 27 -6.09 -5.84 5.83
N TYR A 28 -5.63 -6.50 6.91
CA TYR A 28 -5.15 -7.89 6.92
C TYR A 28 -6.16 -8.89 6.39
N ASN A 29 -7.33 -8.97 7.04
CA ASN A 29 -8.39 -9.88 6.64
C ASN A 29 -8.97 -9.53 5.27
N SER A 30 -8.83 -8.27 4.88
CA SER A 30 -9.51 -7.71 3.73
C SER A 30 -8.71 -7.89 2.43
N MET A 31 -7.41 -8.23 2.53
CA MET A 31 -6.51 -8.57 1.43
C MET A 31 -6.07 -10.05 1.44
N SER A 32 -6.78 -10.90 2.19
CA SER A 32 -6.46 -12.34 2.32
C SER A 32 -6.38 -13.06 0.97
N GLU A 33 -7.35 -12.81 0.07
CA GLU A 33 -7.36 -13.39 -1.28
C GLU A 33 -6.17 -12.93 -2.13
N PHE A 34 -5.80 -11.65 -2.08
CA PHE A 34 -4.64 -11.12 -2.81
C PHE A 34 -3.35 -11.77 -2.30
N ARG A 35 -3.21 -11.93 -0.99
CA ARG A 35 -2.05 -12.57 -0.37
C ARG A 35 -1.92 -14.04 -0.70
N ALA A 36 -3.03 -14.75 -0.72
CA ALA A 36 -3.05 -16.15 -1.09
C ALA A 36 -2.63 -16.33 -2.56
N ALA A 37 -3.04 -15.43 -3.45
CA ALA A 37 -2.68 -15.46 -4.86
C ALA A 37 -1.25 -14.97 -5.15
N PHE A 38 -0.78 -13.95 -4.42
CA PHE A 38 0.50 -13.27 -4.67
C PHE A 38 1.32 -13.10 -3.37
N PRO A 39 1.79 -14.20 -2.75
CA PRO A 39 2.45 -14.13 -1.44
C PRO A 39 3.76 -13.33 -1.47
N ASN A 40 4.47 -13.32 -2.60
CA ASN A 40 5.72 -12.58 -2.76
C ASN A 40 5.51 -11.09 -3.08
N CYS A 41 4.28 -10.68 -3.40
CA CYS A 41 3.94 -9.30 -3.79
C CYS A 41 3.00 -8.65 -2.78
N SER A 42 2.90 -9.18 -1.56
CA SER A 42 2.07 -8.62 -0.50
C SER A 42 2.81 -8.50 0.82
N PHE A 43 2.86 -7.28 1.35
CA PHE A 43 3.48 -6.95 2.62
C PHE A 43 2.42 -6.45 3.59
N MET A 44 2.30 -7.10 4.75
CA MET A 44 1.32 -6.75 5.78
C MET A 44 2.04 -6.55 7.09
N GLU A 45 2.27 -5.29 7.39
CA GLU A 45 2.95 -4.87 8.61
C GLU A 45 1.88 -4.44 9.62
N GLY A 46 2.21 -4.47 10.91
CA GLY A 46 1.24 -4.22 11.97
C GLY A 46 0.71 -2.78 12.04
N ILE A 47 0.47 -2.30 13.26
CA ILE A 47 0.00 -0.93 13.51
C ILE A 47 1.17 0.05 13.44
N ALA A 48 1.72 0.25 12.24
CA ALA A 48 2.93 1.02 12.01
C ALA A 48 2.90 1.76 10.66
N GLU A 49 1.89 2.62 10.45
CA GLU A 49 1.64 3.30 9.18
C GLU A 49 2.85 4.14 8.72
N GLN A 50 3.57 4.75 9.66
CA GLN A 50 4.79 5.52 9.36
C GLN A 50 5.90 4.63 8.78
N TYR A 51 6.12 3.46 9.40
CA TYR A 51 7.09 2.47 8.92
C TYR A 51 6.68 1.93 7.55
N VAL A 52 5.39 1.60 7.39
CA VAL A 52 4.83 1.10 6.13
C VAL A 52 5.04 2.08 4.98
N VAL A 53 4.85 3.37 5.22
CA VAL A 53 5.09 4.42 4.21
C VAL A 53 6.57 4.51 3.85
N GLY A 54 7.48 4.49 4.83
CA GLY A 54 8.92 4.49 4.57
C GLY A 54 9.39 3.22 3.83
N MET A 55 8.87 2.06 4.21
CA MET A 55 9.11 0.80 3.51
C MET A 55 8.63 0.86 2.06
N ALA A 56 7.43 1.41 1.80
CA ALA A 56 6.92 1.61 0.46
C ALA A 56 7.81 2.55 -0.38
N ALA A 57 8.38 3.59 0.22
CA ALA A 57 9.36 4.44 -0.45
C ALA A 57 10.61 3.63 -0.86
N GLY A 58 11.13 2.77 0.03
CA GLY A 58 12.25 1.89 -0.28
C GLY A 58 11.94 0.89 -1.41
N LEU A 59 10.78 0.24 -1.37
CA LEU A 59 10.32 -0.67 -2.42
C LEU A 59 10.21 0.05 -3.78
N ALA A 60 9.68 1.27 -3.78
CA ALA A 60 9.60 2.09 -4.99
C ALA A 60 10.97 2.50 -5.53
N GLY A 61 11.92 2.82 -4.64
CA GLY A 61 13.32 3.06 -5.00
C GLY A 61 14.01 1.83 -5.63
N GLY A 62 13.57 0.62 -5.25
CA GLY A 62 14.00 -0.65 -5.84
C GLY A 62 13.33 -1.01 -7.18
N GLY A 63 12.49 -0.13 -7.74
CA GLY A 63 11.82 -0.35 -9.03
C GLY A 63 10.46 -1.05 -8.94
N LEU A 64 9.95 -1.29 -7.73
CA LEU A 64 8.59 -1.79 -7.52
C LEU A 64 7.55 -0.66 -7.55
N ILE A 65 6.30 -1.05 -7.63
CA ILE A 65 5.13 -0.18 -7.70
C ILE A 65 4.21 -0.52 -6.51
N PRO A 66 4.47 0.08 -5.33
CA PRO A 66 3.68 -0.23 -4.15
C PRO A 66 2.33 0.50 -4.14
N TYR A 67 1.28 -0.27 -3.85
CA TYR A 67 -0.06 0.20 -3.51
C TYR A 67 -0.26 0.05 -2.01
N VAL A 68 -0.27 1.17 -1.29
CA VAL A 68 -0.35 1.21 0.17
C VAL A 68 -1.80 1.48 0.59
N GLU A 69 -2.47 0.47 1.14
CA GLU A 69 -3.83 0.60 1.70
C GLU A 69 -3.74 1.05 3.17
N LEU A 70 -4.25 2.25 3.45
CA LEU A 70 -4.25 2.85 4.79
C LEU A 70 -5.68 3.27 5.16
N VAL A 71 -5.97 3.38 6.45
CA VAL A 71 -7.13 4.15 6.88
C VAL A 71 -6.83 5.63 6.63
N ALA A 72 -7.77 6.35 6.00
CA ALA A 72 -7.56 7.73 5.55
C ALA A 72 -7.13 8.66 6.69
N ALA A 73 -7.71 8.51 7.89
CA ALA A 73 -7.33 9.28 9.07
C ALA A 73 -5.88 9.02 9.52
N PHE A 74 -5.36 7.79 9.35
CA PHE A 74 -3.99 7.45 9.73
C PHE A 74 -2.98 7.90 8.68
N GLY A 75 -3.31 7.80 7.40
CA GLY A 75 -2.50 8.37 6.32
C GLY A 75 -2.33 9.88 6.46
N THR A 76 -3.45 10.60 6.69
CA THR A 76 -3.46 12.07 6.74
C THR A 76 -2.95 12.68 8.04
N ARG A 77 -2.88 11.92 9.15
CA ARG A 77 -2.37 12.43 10.43
C ARG A 77 -1.09 11.74 10.89
N ARG A 78 -1.12 10.41 11.04
CA ARG A 78 -0.02 9.65 11.62
C ARG A 78 1.16 9.52 10.66
N ALA A 79 0.91 9.20 9.40
CA ALA A 79 1.95 8.96 8.39
C ALA A 79 2.19 10.16 7.44
N PHE A 80 1.55 11.30 7.69
CA PHE A 80 1.58 12.44 6.76
C PHE A 80 3.00 12.96 6.48
N LYS A 81 3.84 13.06 7.51
CA LYS A 81 5.23 13.52 7.35
C LYS A 81 6.01 12.59 6.42
N GLN A 82 5.88 11.28 6.61
CA GLN A 82 6.55 10.26 5.79
C GLN A 82 6.03 10.28 4.37
N LEU A 83 4.70 10.42 4.17
CA LEU A 83 4.11 10.55 2.83
C LEU A 83 4.70 11.75 2.08
N PHE A 84 4.88 12.87 2.77
CA PHE A 84 5.43 14.07 2.16
C PHE A 84 6.94 13.96 1.88
N VAL A 85 7.73 13.59 2.89
CA VAL A 85 9.20 13.62 2.82
C VAL A 85 9.75 12.42 2.05
N ASP A 86 9.27 11.22 2.32
CA ASP A 86 9.88 10.00 1.79
C ASP A 86 9.37 9.69 0.38
N ILE A 87 8.10 9.98 0.10
CA ILE A 87 7.46 9.69 -1.19
C ILE A 87 7.32 10.95 -2.04
N GLY A 88 6.65 11.97 -1.51
CA GLY A 88 6.25 13.16 -2.28
C GLY A 88 7.45 13.95 -2.81
N LEU A 89 8.44 14.21 -1.95
CA LEU A 89 9.62 14.99 -2.31
C LEU A 89 10.46 14.33 -3.41
N GLN A 90 10.60 13.00 -3.36
CA GLN A 90 11.35 12.20 -4.33
C GLN A 90 10.52 11.80 -5.56
N ARG A 91 9.22 12.16 -5.60
CA ARG A 91 8.26 11.80 -6.67
C ARG A 91 8.22 10.29 -6.95
N LEU A 92 8.29 9.48 -5.90
CA LEU A 92 8.33 8.03 -6.04
C LEU A 92 7.00 7.48 -6.57
N PRO A 93 7.02 6.38 -7.35
CA PRO A 93 5.83 5.76 -7.95
C PRO A 93 4.98 4.96 -6.94
N VAL A 94 4.63 5.56 -5.80
CA VAL A 94 3.79 4.95 -4.76
C VAL A 94 2.34 5.38 -4.92
N ARG A 95 1.41 4.43 -4.86
CA ARG A 95 -0.04 4.72 -4.83
C ARG A 95 -0.57 4.59 -3.42
N ILE A 96 -1.13 5.66 -2.88
CA ILE A 96 -1.75 5.66 -1.55
C ILE A 96 -3.26 5.50 -1.69
N VAL A 97 -3.83 4.51 -1.00
CA VAL A 97 -5.26 4.19 -1.03
C VAL A 97 -5.84 4.35 0.36
N GLY A 98 -6.50 5.50 0.57
CA GLY A 98 -7.18 5.82 1.82
C GLY A 98 -8.56 5.19 1.91
N THR A 99 -8.79 4.36 2.92
CA THR A 99 -10.10 3.77 3.22
C THR A 99 -10.76 4.45 4.42
N GLY A 100 -12.09 4.61 4.38
CA GLY A 100 -12.84 5.13 5.53
C GLY A 100 -12.64 6.63 5.76
N GLY A 101 -12.64 7.42 4.68
CA GLY A 101 -12.50 8.87 4.73
C GLY A 101 -13.75 9.65 5.17
N GLY A 102 -14.86 8.95 5.44
CA GLY A 102 -16.19 9.55 5.54
C GLY A 102 -17.04 9.24 4.32
#